data_AF-A0A939UJ47-F1
#
_entry.id   AF-A0A939UJ47-F1
#
_cell.length_a   1.000
_cell.length_b   1.000
_cell.length_c   1.000
_cell.angle_alpha   90.00
_cell.angle_beta   90.00
_cell.angle_gamma   90.00
#
_symmetry.space_group_name_H-M   'P 1'
#
loop_
_entity.id
_entity.type
_entity.pdbx_description
1 polymer ?
#
loop_
_entity_poly.entity_id
_entity_poly.type
_entity_poly.pdbx_seq_one_letter_code
_entity_poly.pdbx_strand_id
1 'polypeptide(L)'
;MFITAHSGAQKTKPNSREFLNAIRSGRIVCDVFEVDVRCCRDRIYLAHYPSFFFRQKVPLQEALSVAKEKNVKINLDIKEHGIFEKVQDLVMSLGMDEEIIYTGNVSPEDAKKLAAGVLYANVNPFCKGLRPVPE
;
A
#
# COMPACT_ATOMS: atom_id res chain seq x y z
N MET A 1 -9.95 13.46 -9.70
CA MET A 1 -9.19 14.05 -8.58
C MET A 1 -9.49 13.20 -7.35
N PHE A 2 -8.47 12.68 -6.67
CA PHE A 2 -8.63 11.90 -5.43
C PHE A 2 -8.09 12.68 -4.23
N ILE A 3 -8.74 12.55 -3.08
CA ILE A 3 -8.25 13.00 -1.78
C ILE A 3 -7.62 11.81 -1.07
N THR A 4 -6.31 11.89 -0.82
CA THR A 4 -5.55 10.81 -0.18
C THR A 4 -5.22 11.14 1.28
N ALA A 5 -5.63 10.27 2.21
CA ALA A 5 -5.14 10.30 3.59
C ALA A 5 -3.76 9.61 3.66
N HIS A 6 -2.68 10.39 3.75
CA HIS A 6 -1.31 9.89 3.62
C HIS A 6 -0.75 9.33 4.93
N SER A 7 -0.71 8.00 5.06
CA SER A 7 -0.10 7.19 6.12
C SER A 7 -0.41 7.58 7.56
N GLY A 8 -1.24 8.58 7.82
CA GLY A 8 -1.48 9.24 9.09
C GLY A 8 -2.04 10.63 8.82
N ALA A 9 -3.35 10.82 9.04
CA ALA A 9 -4.03 12.08 8.79
C ALA A 9 -4.83 12.54 10.01
N GLN A 10 -5.17 13.83 10.07
CA GLN A 10 -5.89 14.43 11.20
C GLN A 10 -5.29 14.05 12.57
N LYS A 11 -3.98 14.27 12.73
CA LYS A 11 -3.19 14.07 13.96
C LYS A 11 -3.04 12.62 14.44
N THR A 12 -3.47 11.62 13.67
CA THR A 12 -3.21 10.22 14.01
C THR A 12 -1.74 9.88 13.84
N LYS A 13 -1.22 8.97 14.68
CA LYS A 13 0.12 8.43 14.45
C LYS A 13 0.21 7.71 13.09
N PRO A 14 1.29 7.88 12.32
CA PRO A 14 1.41 7.19 11.05
C PRO A 14 1.43 5.66 11.16
N ASN A 15 0.85 4.96 10.19
CA ASN A 15 0.83 3.50 10.06
C ASN A 15 0.34 2.78 11.32
N SER A 16 -0.65 3.37 11.99
CA SER A 16 -1.12 2.92 13.29
C SER A 16 -2.56 2.44 13.26
N ARG A 17 -2.96 1.67 14.26
CA ARG A 17 -4.37 1.31 14.47
C ARG A 17 -5.24 2.53 14.73
N GLU A 18 -4.68 3.59 15.31
CA GLU A 18 -5.39 4.85 15.52
C GLU A 18 -5.80 5.47 14.18
N PHE A 19 -4.91 5.47 13.20
CA PHE A 19 -5.19 5.94 11.84
C PHE A 19 -6.25 5.08 11.15
N LEU A 20 -6.08 3.75 11.18
CA LEU A 20 -7.05 2.81 10.61
C LEU A 20 -8.44 2.93 11.26
N ASN A 21 -8.50 3.09 12.58
CA ASN A 21 -9.76 3.27 13.29
C ASN A 21 -10.42 4.61 12.99
N ALA A 22 -9.64 5.66 12.70
CA ALA A 22 -10.19 6.95 12.30
C ALA A 22 -10.85 6.91 10.92
N ILE A 23 -10.28 6.13 9.99
CA ILE A 23 -10.92 5.85 8.69
C ILE A 23 -12.16 4.98 8.93
N ARG A 24 -12.03 3.92 9.73
CA ARG A 24 -13.14 3.00 10.05
C ARG A 24 -14.32 3.69 10.75
N SER A 25 -14.09 4.72 11.56
CA SER A 25 -15.18 5.47 12.21
C SER A 25 -15.77 6.57 11.33
N GLY A 26 -15.20 6.83 10.15
CA GLY A 26 -15.57 7.97 9.30
C GLY A 26 -15.07 9.32 9.81
N ARG A 27 -14.22 9.35 10.85
CA ARG A 27 -13.57 10.60 11.29
C ARG A 27 -12.65 11.17 10.21
N ILE A 28 -11.97 10.28 9.49
CA ILE A 28 -11.22 10.60 8.27
C ILE A 28 -12.06 10.10 7.10
N VAL A 29 -12.42 11.03 6.21
CA VAL A 29 -13.11 10.74 4.95
C VAL A 29 -12.13 11.07 3.82
N CYS A 30 -11.89 10.10 2.95
CA CYS A 30 -10.95 10.19 1.83
C CYS A 30 -11.36 9.21 0.73
N ASP A 31 -10.93 9.46 -0.51
CA ASP A 31 -11.14 8.53 -1.63
C ASP A 31 -10.11 7.40 -1.59
N VAL A 32 -8.90 7.72 -1.11
CA VAL A 32 -7.77 6.80 -0.96
C VAL A 32 -7.15 7.02 0.41
N PHE A 33 -6.69 5.97 1.08
CA PHE A 33 -5.69 6.14 2.14
C PHE A 33 -4.41 5.37 1.79
N GLU A 34 -3.27 5.93 2.16
CA GLU A 34 -1.98 5.34 1.86
C GLU A 34 -1.38 4.72 3.14
N VAL A 35 -0.65 3.62 2.99
CA VAL A 35 0.12 2.98 4.06
C VAL A 35 1.48 2.51 3.57
N ASP A 36 2.48 2.63 4.43
CA ASP A 36 3.85 2.19 4.16
C ASP A 36 4.00 0.69 4.41
N VAL A 37 4.33 -0.09 3.39
CA VAL A 37 4.39 -1.55 3.46
C VAL A 37 5.82 -2.07 3.54
N ARG A 38 6.07 -2.94 4.52
CA ARG A 38 7.34 -3.66 4.70
C ARG A 38 7.09 -5.15 4.89
N CYS A 39 8.11 -5.95 4.59
CA CYS A 39 8.11 -7.38 4.86
C CYS A 39 9.27 -7.74 5.79
N CYS A 40 9.07 -8.70 6.67
CA CYS A 40 10.18 -9.34 7.37
C CYS A 40 9.85 -10.82 7.53
N ARG A 41 10.68 -11.68 6.92
CA ARG A 41 10.40 -13.11 6.73
C ARG A 41 9.10 -13.26 5.92
N ASP A 42 8.03 -13.74 6.54
CA ASP A 42 6.71 -13.92 5.91
C ASP A 42 5.64 -13.00 6.52
N ARG A 43 6.06 -12.05 7.36
CA ARG A 43 5.14 -11.07 7.94
C ARG A 43 5.19 -9.76 7.17
N ILE A 44 4.04 -9.35 6.64
CA ILE A 44 3.83 -8.05 6.00
C ILE A 44 3.19 -7.10 7.01
N TYR A 45 3.79 -5.93 7.20
CA TYR A 45 3.42 -4.99 8.26
C TYR A 45 3.57 -3.53 7.81
N LEU A 46 2.91 -2.63 8.55
CA LEU A 46 2.91 -1.20 8.28
C LEU A 46 4.05 -0.50 9.03
N ALA A 47 4.94 0.15 8.29
CA ALA A 47 5.97 1.03 8.84
C ALA A 47 6.75 1.79 7.75
N HIS A 48 6.93 3.10 7.96
CA HIS A 48 7.81 3.90 7.12
C HIS A 48 9.27 3.44 7.16
N TYR A 49 9.81 3.18 8.35
CA TYR A 49 11.20 2.78 8.58
C TYR A 49 11.31 1.32 9.03
N PRO A 50 12.45 0.64 8.79
CA PRO A 50 12.69 -0.71 9.29
C PRO A 50 12.53 -0.77 10.82
N SER A 51 12.05 -1.90 11.33
CA SER A 51 11.83 -2.07 12.77
C SER A 51 12.24 -3.45 13.26
N PHE A 52 13.07 -3.49 14.31
CA PHE A 52 13.40 -4.72 15.01
C PHE A 52 12.18 -5.34 15.70
N PHE A 53 11.20 -4.52 16.08
CA PHE A 53 9.94 -4.93 16.70
C PHE A 53 8.79 -5.05 15.70
N PHE A 54 9.06 -5.53 14.47
CA PHE A 54 8.05 -5.72 13.42
C PHE A 54 6.84 -6.56 13.86
N ARG A 55 7.01 -7.44 14.86
CA ARG A 55 5.92 -8.23 15.44
C ARG A 55 4.86 -7.42 16.20
N GLN A 56 5.21 -6.21 16.63
CA GLN A 56 4.30 -5.29 17.31
C GLN A 56 3.65 -4.28 16.35
N LYS A 57 4.09 -4.25 15.09
CA LYS A 57 3.53 -3.39 14.05
C LYS A 57 2.20 -3.92 13.55
N VAL A 58 1.37 -3.00 13.06
CA VAL A 58 0.07 -3.30 12.46
C VAL A 58 0.30 -4.19 11.24
N PRO A 59 -0.38 -5.35 11.12
CA PRO A 59 -0.29 -6.18 9.92
C PRO A 59 -1.00 -5.51 8.75
N LEU A 60 -0.48 -5.69 7.52
CA LEU A 60 -1.11 -5.12 6.32
C LEU A 60 -2.57 -5.57 6.15
N GLN A 61 -2.87 -6.83 6.51
CA GLN A 61 -4.23 -7.38 6.47
C GLN A 61 -5.25 -6.53 7.25
N GLU A 62 -4.84 -5.85 8.33
CA GLU A 62 -5.74 -4.97 9.10
C GLU A 62 -6.13 -3.72 8.29
N ALA A 63 -5.19 -3.14 7.53
CA ALA A 63 -5.47 -2.02 6.64
C ALA A 63 -6.32 -2.42 5.44
N LEU A 64 -6.02 -3.55 4.80
CA LEU A 64 -6.83 -4.09 3.69
C LEU A 64 -8.28 -4.36 4.14
N SER A 65 -8.47 -4.90 5.34
CA SER A 65 -9.80 -5.07 5.91
C SER A 65 -10.57 -3.75 6.07
N VAL A 66 -9.90 -2.67 6.48
CA VAL A 66 -10.54 -1.33 6.59
C VAL A 66 -10.94 -0.82 5.21
N ALA A 67 -10.04 -0.93 4.23
CA ALA A 67 -10.32 -0.53 2.85
C ALA A 67 -11.56 -1.24 2.30
N LYS A 68 -11.61 -2.57 2.47
CA LYS A 68 -12.74 -3.40 2.06
C LYS A 68 -14.03 -3.06 2.80
N GLU A 69 -13.98 -2.90 4.12
CA GLU A 69 -15.16 -2.57 4.95
C GLU A 69 -15.77 -1.23 4.55
N LYS A 70 -14.93 -0.25 4.21
CA LYS A 70 -15.37 1.12 3.89
C LYS A 70 -15.55 1.38 2.42
N ASN A 71 -15.22 0.42 1.56
CA ASN A 71 -15.22 0.61 0.12
C ASN A 71 -14.38 1.83 -0.30
N VAL A 72 -13.17 1.94 0.26
CA VAL A 72 -12.21 3.03 0.01
C VAL A 72 -10.96 2.43 -0.61
N LYS A 73 -10.39 3.09 -1.61
CA LYS A 73 -9.12 2.67 -2.23
C LYS A 73 -7.97 2.74 -1.24
N ILE A 74 -6.98 1.88 -1.41
CA ILE A 74 -5.77 1.90 -0.59
C ILE A 74 -4.53 1.95 -1.49
N ASN A 75 -3.63 2.88 -1.17
CA ASN A 75 -2.31 2.94 -1.77
C ASN A 75 -1.29 2.24 -0.86
N LEU A 76 -0.60 1.23 -1.40
CA LEU A 76 0.43 0.46 -0.73
C LEU A 76 1.79 0.99 -1.16
N ASP A 77 2.39 1.83 -0.31
CA ASP A 77 3.73 2.36 -0.58
C ASP A 77 4.80 1.33 -0.17
N ILE A 78 5.28 0.57 -1.15
CA ILE A 78 6.24 -0.52 -0.95
C ILE A 78 7.60 0.06 -0.57
N LYS A 79 8.11 -0.26 0.63
CA LYS A 79 9.35 0.34 1.13
C LYS A 79 10.62 -0.44 0.83
N GLU A 80 10.54 -1.60 0.20
CA GLU A 80 11.68 -2.46 -0.10
C GLU A 80 11.43 -3.31 -1.35
N HIS A 81 12.48 -3.59 -2.12
CA HIS A 81 12.35 -4.40 -3.33
C HIS A 81 12.08 -5.87 -3.02
N GLY A 82 11.49 -6.58 -3.99
CA GLY A 82 11.31 -8.04 -3.92
C GLY A 82 10.16 -8.51 -3.02
N ILE A 83 9.35 -7.60 -2.48
CA ILE A 83 8.17 -7.96 -1.66
C ILE A 83 6.86 -7.82 -2.42
N PHE A 84 6.87 -7.28 -3.64
CA PHE A 84 5.66 -7.02 -4.42
C PHE A 84 4.76 -8.25 -4.56
N GLU A 85 5.31 -9.38 -5.02
CA GLU A 85 4.54 -10.62 -5.22
C GLU A 85 3.90 -11.09 -3.91
N LYS A 86 4.64 -11.08 -2.79
CA LYS A 86 4.09 -11.45 -1.48
C LYS A 86 2.93 -10.54 -1.05
N VAL A 87 3.03 -9.24 -1.34
CA VAL A 87 1.96 -8.26 -1.04
C VAL A 87 0.75 -8.50 -1.94
N GLN A 88 0.98 -8.74 -3.22
CA GLN A 88 -0.08 -9.05 -4.18
C GLN A 88 -0.81 -10.35 -3.83
N ASP A 89 -0.10 -11.41 -3.44
CA ASP A 89 -0.69 -12.67 -3.00
C ASP A 89 -1.63 -12.45 -1.81
N LEU A 90 -1.23 -11.62 -0.84
CA LEU A 90 -2.09 -11.25 0.28
C LEU A 90 -3.32 -10.47 -0.17
N VAL A 91 -3.17 -9.50 -1.07
CA VAL A 91 -4.28 -8.73 -1.65
C VAL A 91 -5.29 -9.66 -2.34
N MET A 92 -4.82 -10.53 -3.24
CA MET A 92 -5.66 -11.48 -3.98
C MET A 92 -6.35 -12.47 -3.04
N SER A 93 -5.66 -12.95 -2.00
CA SER A 93 -6.25 -13.84 -1.00
C SER A 93 -7.44 -13.23 -0.25
N LEU A 94 -7.55 -11.90 -0.24
CA LEU A 94 -8.63 -11.15 0.39
C LEU A 94 -9.68 -10.65 -0.63
N GLY A 95 -9.49 -10.92 -1.93
CA GLY A 95 -10.37 -10.48 -3.02
C GLY A 95 -10.50 -8.96 -3.07
N MET A 96 -9.37 -8.27 -3.20
CA MET A 96 -9.27 -6.80 -3.19
C MET A 96 -8.84 -6.24 -4.54
N ASP A 97 -9.30 -6.83 -5.64
CA ASP A 97 -8.57 -6.78 -6.91
C ASP A 97 -8.63 -5.42 -7.63
N GLU A 98 -9.63 -4.57 -7.37
CA GLU A 98 -9.85 -3.30 -8.08
C GLU A 98 -9.59 -2.03 -7.23
N GLU A 99 -9.29 -2.22 -5.94
CA GLU A 99 -9.21 -1.12 -4.96
C GLU A 99 -7.77 -0.80 -4.50
N ILE A 100 -6.77 -1.44 -5.11
CA ILE A 100 -5.36 -1.30 -4.74
C ILE A 100 -4.58 -0.43 -5.72
N ILE A 101 -3.78 0.47 -5.16
CA ILE A 101 -2.73 1.19 -5.85
C ILE A 101 -1.39 0.74 -5.24
N TYR A 102 -0.40 0.43 -6.06
CA TYR A 102 0.96 0.11 -5.64
C TYR A 102 1.90 1.26 -6.01
N THR A 103 2.66 1.77 -5.04
CA THR A 103 3.71 2.79 -5.24
C THR A 103 5.02 2.42 -4.55
N GLY A 104 6.02 3.29 -4.64
CA GLY A 104 7.27 3.17 -3.88
C GLY A 104 8.33 2.38 -4.62
N ASN A 105 8.93 1.40 -3.94
CA ASN A 105 10.00 0.51 -4.44
C ASN A 105 9.45 -0.64 -5.30
N VAL A 106 8.44 -0.36 -6.12
CA VAL A 106 7.95 -1.22 -7.19
C VAL A 106 8.65 -0.90 -8.50
N SER A 107 8.81 -1.92 -9.33
CA SER A 107 9.52 -1.84 -10.60
C SER A 107 8.60 -2.10 -11.80
N PRO A 108 9.05 -1.76 -13.00
CA PRO A 108 8.38 -2.12 -14.23
C PRO A 108 8.33 -3.63 -14.49
N GLU A 109 9.29 -4.39 -13.95
CA GLU A 109 9.26 -5.85 -13.94
C GLU A 109 8.12 -6.38 -13.06
N ASP A 110 7.83 -5.71 -11.93
CA ASP A 110 6.69 -6.04 -11.08
C ASP A 110 5.36 -5.80 -11.80
N ALA A 111 5.28 -4.75 -12.63
CA ALA A 111 4.09 -4.48 -13.45
C ALA A 111 3.73 -5.64 -14.40
N LYS A 112 4.73 -6.41 -14.88
CA LYS A 112 4.49 -7.60 -15.73
C LYS A 112 3.85 -8.76 -14.95
N LYS A 113 3.96 -8.74 -13.62
CA LYS A 113 3.40 -9.73 -12.70
C LYS A 113 2.11 -9.25 -12.04
N LEU A 114 1.67 -8.02 -12.34
CA LEU A 114 0.49 -7.42 -11.76
C LEU A 114 -0.75 -8.22 -12.16
N ALA A 115 -1.45 -8.75 -11.16
CA ALA A 115 -2.69 -9.51 -11.32
C ALA A 115 -3.91 -8.75 -10.79
N ALA A 116 -3.69 -7.75 -9.92
CA ALA A 116 -4.72 -6.95 -9.27
C ALA A 116 -4.25 -5.51 -9.08
N GLY A 117 -5.16 -4.53 -9.19
CA GLY A 117 -4.90 -3.13 -8.90
C GLY A 117 -4.16 -2.36 -10.00
N VAL A 118 -3.61 -1.20 -9.63
CA VAL A 118 -2.82 -0.34 -10.50
C VAL A 118 -1.44 -0.12 -9.88
N LEU A 119 -0.38 -0.20 -10.68
CA LEU A 119 0.99 -0.02 -10.22
C LEU A 119 1.61 1.24 -10.85
N TYR A 120 2.14 2.12 -10.01
CA TYR A 120 2.91 3.29 -10.43
C TYR A 120 4.39 3.10 -10.03
N ALA A 121 5.21 2.78 -11.02
CA ALA A 121 6.65 2.58 -10.83
C ALA A 121 7.42 3.88 -11.12
N ASN A 122 8.44 4.14 -10.33
CA ASN A 122 9.42 5.17 -10.64
C ASN A 122 10.24 4.72 -11.85
N VAL A 123 10.06 5.38 -12.99
CA VAL A 123 10.92 5.23 -14.17
C VAL A 123 12.12 6.15 -14.01
N ASN A 124 13.23 5.60 -13.52
CA ASN A 124 14.51 6.30 -13.60
C ASN A 124 14.92 6.39 -15.09
N PRO A 125 15.39 7.54 -15.61
CA PRO A 125 15.89 7.64 -16.99
C PRO A 125 17.00 6.65 -17.37
N PHE A 126 17.63 5.99 -16.40
CA PHE A 126 18.59 4.90 -16.65
C PHE A 126 17.95 3.50 -16.79
N CYS A 127 16.65 3.34 -16.49
CA CYS A 127 15.88 2.14 -16.76
C CYS A 127 15.56 2.05 -18.25
N LYS A 128 16.42 1.37 -19.01
CA LYS A 128 16.19 1.09 -20.43
C LYS A 128 14.89 0.31 -20.62
N GLY A 129 13.96 0.81 -21.43
CA GLY A 129 12.88 0.01 -22.00
C GLY A 129 11.45 0.46 -21.72
N LEU A 130 11.22 1.56 -20.98
CA LEU A 130 9.86 2.02 -20.69
C LEU A 130 9.67 3.41 -21.25
N ARG A 131 8.75 3.50 -22.22
CA ARG A 131 8.25 4.79 -22.66
C ARG A 131 7.11 5.17 -21.71
N PRO A 132 7.04 6.43 -21.26
CA PRO A 132 5.86 6.91 -20.55
C PRO A 132 4.62 6.65 -21.42
N VAL A 133 3.51 6.26 -20.78
CA VAL A 133 2.22 6.13 -21.44
C VAL A 133 1.82 7.53 -21.92
N PRO A 134 1.51 7.75 -23.22
CA PRO A 134 1.06 9.05 -23.68
C PRO A 134 -0.25 9.44 -22.99
N GLU A 135 -0.37 10.72 -22.64
CA GLU A 135 -1.60 11.35 -22.14
C GLU A 135 -2.75 11.27 -23.16
#